data_AF-A0A8X6QT13-F1
#
_entry.id   AF-A0A8X6QT13-F1
#
_cell.length_a   1.000
_cell.length_b   1.000
_cell.length_c   1.000
_cell.angle_alpha   90.00
_cell.angle_beta   90.00
_cell.angle_gamma   90.00
#
_symmetry.space_group_name_H-M   'P 1'
#
loop_
_entity.id
_entity.type
_entity.pdbx_description
1 polymer ?
#
loop_
_entity_poly.entity_id
_entity_poly.type
_entity_poly.pdbx_seq_one_letter_code
_entity_poly.pdbx_strand_id
1 'polypeptide(L)'
;MYSFNDKGGKSITLRPEFTAAIVRLLIEKKLQTPIKLFSTGPAFRYERPQKGRQRQFHQINFEVFGVEDSKADVELISLAQHLLTEFGINKNVKLEINSLGDSETITKYREALILYFTKYQNDLSEDSKN
;
A
#
# COMPACT_ATOMS: atom_id res chain seq x y z
N MET A 1 -7.30 -11.98 -3.48
CA MET A 1 -8.30 -11.08 -2.85
C MET A 1 -9.56 -11.88 -2.52
N TYR A 2 -10.44 -11.38 -1.64
CA TYR A 2 -11.75 -11.98 -1.38
C TYR A 2 -12.80 -11.37 -2.30
N SER A 3 -13.06 -12.03 -3.43
CA SER A 3 -13.98 -11.56 -4.47
C SER A 3 -15.14 -12.55 -4.66
N PHE A 4 -16.35 -12.04 -4.81
CA PHE A 4 -17.56 -12.85 -4.99
C PHE A 4 -18.64 -12.04 -5.71
N ASN A 5 -19.64 -12.71 -6.26
CA ASN A 5 -20.78 -12.05 -6.90
C ASN A 5 -21.84 -11.70 -5.85
N ASP A 6 -22.41 -10.50 -5.94
CA ASP A 6 -23.60 -10.15 -5.19
C ASP A 6 -24.85 -10.84 -5.77
N LYS A 7 -26.03 -10.62 -5.16
CA LYS A 7 -27.29 -11.21 -5.62
C LYS A 7 -27.71 -10.75 -7.02
N GLY A 8 -27.16 -9.64 -7.52
CA GLY A 8 -27.39 -9.14 -8.87
C GLY A 8 -26.34 -9.61 -9.88
N GLY A 9 -25.41 -10.49 -9.49
CA GLY A 9 -24.33 -10.98 -10.35
C GLY A 9 -23.15 -10.02 -10.49
N LYS A 10 -23.12 -8.91 -9.75
CA LYS A 10 -21.99 -7.97 -9.80
C LYS A 10 -20.84 -8.51 -8.96
N SER A 11 -19.64 -8.57 -9.57
CA SER A 11 -18.41 -8.89 -8.84
C SER A 11 -18.09 -7.79 -7.83
N ILE A 12 -18.03 -8.16 -6.56
CA ILE A 12 -17.63 -7.32 -5.45
C ILE A 12 -16.44 -7.93 -4.73
N THR A 13 -15.61 -7.08 -4.14
CA THR A 13 -14.38 -7.50 -3.45
C THR A 13 -14.33 -6.84 -2.08
N LEU A 14 -14.06 -7.64 -1.04
CA LEU A 14 -13.74 -7.09 0.27
C LEU A 14 -12.40 -6.35 0.17
N ARG A 15 -12.37 -5.12 0.67
CA ARG A 15 -11.21 -4.24 0.53
C ARG A 15 -9.94 -4.89 1.13
N PRO A 16 -8.83 -5.01 0.37
CA PRO A 16 -7.56 -5.49 0.90
C PRO A 16 -6.71 -4.38 1.54
N GLU A 17 -7.10 -3.12 1.35
CA GLU A 17 -6.50 -1.89 1.88
C GLU A 17 -7.53 -0.72 1.83
N PHE A 18 -7.13 0.51 2.17
CA PHE A 18 -8.02 1.68 2.26
C PHE A 18 -7.84 2.70 1.12
N THR A 19 -6.61 2.89 0.64
CA THR A 19 -6.22 3.92 -0.32
C THR A 19 -7.10 3.92 -1.57
N ALA A 20 -7.32 2.76 -2.21
CA ALA A 20 -8.14 2.70 -3.43
C ALA A 20 -9.59 3.16 -3.18
N ALA A 21 -10.17 2.80 -2.04
CA ALA A 21 -11.51 3.23 -1.66
C ALA A 21 -11.58 4.73 -1.33
N ILE A 22 -10.51 5.29 -0.72
CA ILE A 22 -10.40 6.71 -0.41
C ILE A 22 -10.25 7.54 -1.69
N VAL A 23 -9.40 7.11 -2.63
CA VAL A 23 -9.27 7.78 -3.94
C VAL A 23 -10.61 7.76 -4.68
N ARG A 24 -11.33 6.63 -4.67
CA ARG A 24 -12.69 6.55 -5.24
C ARG A 24 -13.63 7.55 -4.58
N LEU A 25 -13.63 7.64 -3.24
CA LEU A 25 -14.44 8.62 -2.49
C LEU A 25 -14.11 10.06 -2.92
N LEU A 26 -12.81 10.38 -3.04
CA LEU A 26 -12.32 11.69 -3.44
C LEU A 26 -12.91 12.12 -4.78
N ILE A 27 -12.87 11.22 -5.76
CA ILE A 27 -13.38 11.42 -7.13
C ILE A 27 -14.92 11.50 -7.13
N GLU A 28 -15.60 10.51 -6.54
CA GLU A 28 -17.07 10.42 -6.55
C GLU A 28 -17.73 11.61 -5.84
N LYS A 29 -17.11 12.12 -4.78
CA LYS A 29 -17.62 13.25 -4.00
C LYS A 29 -17.00 14.60 -4.38
N LYS A 30 -16.08 14.63 -5.35
CA LYS A 30 -15.38 15.84 -5.80
C LYS A 30 -14.79 16.63 -4.62
N LEU A 31 -14.17 15.92 -3.67
CA LEU A 31 -13.56 16.54 -2.51
C LEU A 31 -12.45 17.48 -2.97
N GLN A 32 -12.41 18.68 -2.40
CA GLN A 32 -11.41 19.68 -2.73
C GLN A 32 -10.07 19.33 -2.08
N THR A 33 -8.98 19.63 -2.76
CA THR A 33 -7.60 19.43 -2.28
C THR A 33 -6.92 20.80 -2.11
N PRO A 34 -5.95 20.96 -1.19
CA PRO A 34 -5.32 19.91 -0.39
C PRO A 34 -6.23 19.36 0.72
N ILE A 35 -6.13 18.06 0.99
CA ILE A 35 -6.91 17.40 2.05
C ILE A 35 -6.09 16.30 2.72
N LYS A 36 -6.27 16.17 4.03
CA LYS A 36 -5.68 15.11 4.86
C LYS A 36 -6.80 14.24 5.40
N LEU A 37 -6.71 12.93 5.21
CA LEU A 37 -7.74 11.98 5.59
C LEU A 37 -7.18 10.92 6.52
N PHE A 38 -8.00 10.52 7.48
CA PHE A 38 -7.74 9.42 8.41
C PHE A 38 -8.81 8.35 8.25
N SER A 39 -8.43 7.09 8.37
CA SER A 39 -9.36 5.97 8.36
C SER A 39 -8.86 4.83 9.24
N THR A 40 -9.78 4.09 9.84
CA THR A 40 -9.49 2.86 10.59
C THR A 40 -10.57 1.82 10.37
N GLY A 41 -10.22 0.55 10.48
CA GLY A 41 -11.16 -0.55 10.40
C GLY A 41 -10.59 -1.81 9.73
N PRO A 42 -11.46 -2.78 9.42
CA PRO A 42 -11.03 -4.07 8.91
C PRO A 42 -10.61 -4.00 7.43
N ALA A 43 -9.58 -4.76 7.07
CA ALA A 43 -9.15 -5.08 5.71
C ALA A 43 -8.96 -6.60 5.57
N PHE A 44 -9.09 -7.12 4.34
CA PHE A 44 -9.22 -8.54 4.07
C PHE A 44 -8.23 -9.02 3.00
N ARG A 45 -7.34 -9.94 3.36
CA ARG A 45 -6.36 -10.53 2.43
C ARG A 45 -6.43 -12.04 2.46
N TYR A 46 -6.55 -12.64 1.28
CA TYR A 46 -6.53 -14.09 1.12
C TYR A 46 -5.08 -14.56 1.12
N GLU A 47 -4.53 -14.70 2.33
CA GLU A 47 -3.16 -15.13 2.55
C GLU A 47 -3.14 -16.33 3.52
N ARG A 48 -2.05 -17.10 3.49
CA ARG A 48 -1.81 -18.17 4.47
C ARG A 48 -1.61 -17.54 5.86
N PRO A 49 -2.45 -17.85 6.87
CA PRO A 49 -2.29 -17.28 8.20
C PRO A 49 -0.96 -17.68 8.84
N GLN A 50 -0.28 -16.71 9.45
CA GLN A 50 0.98 -16.85 10.17
C GLN A 50 1.03 -15.84 11.33
N LYS A 51 2.06 -15.88 12.18
CA LYS A 51 2.27 -14.85 13.21
C LYS A 51 2.36 -13.47 12.52
N GLY A 52 1.45 -12.56 12.88
CA GLY A 52 1.36 -11.22 12.26
C GLY A 52 0.60 -11.16 10.93
N ARG A 53 0.11 -12.28 10.39
CA ARG A 53 -0.65 -12.33 9.13
C ARG A 53 -2.00 -13.00 9.33
N GLN A 54 -3.06 -12.20 9.28
CA GLN A 54 -4.45 -12.64 9.44
C GLN A 54 -5.23 -12.44 8.13
N ARG A 55 -6.32 -13.19 7.95
CA ARG A 55 -7.23 -13.03 6.79
C ARG A 55 -8.10 -11.80 6.88
N GLN A 56 -8.48 -11.42 8.10
CA GLN A 56 -9.06 -10.13 8.46
C GLN A 56 -8.14 -9.50 9.50
N PHE A 57 -7.74 -8.26 9.26
CA PHE A 57 -6.88 -7.48 10.15
C PHE A 57 -7.38 -6.04 10.17
N HIS A 58 -6.87 -5.23 11.09
CA HIS A 58 -7.26 -3.82 11.22
C HIS A 58 -6.08 -2.93 10.85
N GLN A 59 -6.36 -1.84 10.14
CA GLN A 59 -5.35 -0.84 9.79
C GLN A 59 -5.76 0.52 10.34
N ILE A 60 -4.73 1.32 10.63
CA ILE A 60 -4.83 2.76 10.76
C ILE A 60 -4.21 3.35 9.49
N ASN A 61 -4.93 4.21 8.79
CA ASN A 61 -4.56 4.73 7.49
C ASN A 61 -4.61 6.27 7.48
N PHE A 62 -3.58 6.89 6.91
CA PHE A 62 -3.49 8.33 6.72
C PHE A 62 -3.19 8.60 5.25
N GLU A 63 -3.89 9.56 4.65
CA GLU A 63 -3.69 9.96 3.25
C GLU A 63 -3.58 11.49 3.17
N VAL A 64 -2.69 11.98 2.31
CA VAL A 64 -2.57 13.41 1.97
C VAL A 64 -2.72 13.54 0.46
N PHE A 65 -3.67 14.37 0.01
CA PHE A 65 -3.90 14.61 -1.41
C PHE A 65 -3.73 16.10 -1.75
N GLY A 66 -3.21 16.38 -2.95
CA GLY A 66 -3.04 17.74 -3.49
C GLY A 66 -1.85 18.50 -2.93
N VAL A 67 -0.82 17.80 -2.43
CA VAL A 67 0.44 18.39 -1.98
C VAL A 67 1.59 17.61 -2.63
N GLU A 68 2.41 18.31 -3.43
CA GLU A 68 3.55 17.70 -4.15
C GLU A 68 4.90 17.94 -3.45
N ASP A 69 4.92 18.76 -2.39
CA ASP A 69 6.15 19.03 -1.62
C ASP A 69 6.47 17.83 -0.71
N SER A 70 7.73 17.38 -0.76
CA SER A 70 8.34 16.36 0.11
C SER A 70 8.07 16.54 1.62
N LYS A 71 7.71 17.75 2.06
CA LYS A 71 7.25 18.00 3.44
C LYS A 71 6.02 17.18 3.81
N ALA A 72 5.13 16.84 2.87
CA ALA A 72 3.99 15.97 3.13
C ALA A 72 4.44 14.55 3.50
N ASP A 73 5.45 14.02 2.81
CA ASP A 73 6.07 12.73 3.12
C ASP A 73 6.72 12.75 4.52
N VAL A 74 7.49 13.80 4.81
CA VAL A 74 8.14 13.99 6.13
C VAL A 74 7.10 14.10 7.24
N GLU A 75 5.98 14.79 7.00
CA GLU A 75 4.88 14.91 7.94
C GLU A 75 4.26 13.54 8.26
N LEU A 76 3.98 12.71 7.25
CA LEU A 76 3.43 11.37 7.45
C LEU A 76 4.40 10.46 8.21
N ILE A 77 5.69 10.51 7.88
CA ILE A 77 6.74 9.77 8.62
C ILE A 77 6.78 10.22 10.08
N SER A 78 6.75 11.54 10.33
CA SER A 78 6.77 12.12 11.67
C SER A 78 5.53 11.72 12.47
N LEU A 79 4.35 11.70 11.84
CA LEU A 79 3.11 11.25 12.44
C LEU A 79 3.18 9.77 12.85
N ALA A 80 3.68 8.90 11.97
CA ALA A 80 3.87 7.48 12.28
C ALA A 80 4.83 7.29 13.48
N GLN A 81 5.97 8.00 13.49
CA GLN A 81 6.92 7.97 14.60
C GLN A 81 6.31 8.47 15.90
N HIS A 82 5.51 9.54 15.85
CA HIS A 82 4.81 10.09 17.00
C HIS A 82 3.83 9.07 17.58
N LEU A 83 2.98 8.45 16.75
CA LEU A 83 2.05 7.40 17.18
C LEU A 83 2.75 6.22 17.84
N LEU A 84 3.84 5.72 17.25
CA LEU A 84 4.62 4.63 17.84
C LEU A 84 5.26 5.00 19.18
N THR A 85 5.60 6.28 19.37
CA THR A 85 6.15 6.81 20.62
C THR A 85 5.06 6.91 21.68
N GLU A 86 3.89 7.44 21.35
CA GLU A 86 2.73 7.51 22.25
C GLU A 86 2.24 6.12 22.68
N PHE A 87 2.34 5.12 21.80
CA PHE A 87 2.05 3.72 22.13
C PHE A 87 3.18 3.02 22.91
N GLY A 88 4.33 3.67 23.12
CA GLY A 88 5.46 3.11 23.87
C GLY A 88 6.20 1.97 23.17
N ILE A 89 6.05 1.81 21.84
CA ILE A 89 6.64 0.71 21.06
C ILE A 89 7.74 1.15 20.10
N ASN A 90 8.07 2.44 20.06
CA ASN A 90 9.08 3.01 19.17
C ASN A 90 10.48 2.40 19.31
N LYS A 91 10.86 1.88 20.50
CA LYS A 91 12.21 1.34 20.76
C LYS A 91 12.59 0.14 19.89
N ASN A 92 11.61 -0.63 19.41
CA ASN A 92 11.82 -1.84 18.62
C ASN A 92 11.41 -1.68 17.15
N VAL A 93 11.35 -0.44 16.66
CA VAL A 93 10.99 -0.12 15.27
C VAL A 93 12.17 0.56 14.58
N LYS A 94 12.38 0.22 13.31
CA LYS A 94 13.37 0.83 12.43
C LYS A 94 12.66 1.46 11.24
N LEU A 95 13.02 2.70 10.92
CA LEU A 95 12.56 3.38 9.71
C LEU A 95 13.46 2.98 8.52
N GLU A 96 12.85 2.54 7.43
CA GLU A 96 13.52 2.24 6.16
C GLU A 96 12.91 3.15 5.09
N ILE A 97 13.75 3.91 4.39
CA ILE A 97 13.34 4.87 3.37
C ILE A 97 14.00 4.47 2.05
N ASN A 98 13.20 4.50 0.98
CA ASN A 98 13.66 4.30 -0.39
C ASN A 98 12.80 5.16 -1.33
N SER A 99 13.30 5.43 -2.54
CA SER A 99 12.53 6.00 -3.64
C SER A 99 12.58 5.08 -4.85
N LEU A 100 11.43 4.81 -5.46
CA LEU A 100 11.34 4.07 -6.72
C LEU A 100 11.57 4.97 -7.94
N GLY A 101 11.66 6.29 -7.73
CA GLY A 101 11.72 7.28 -8.80
C GLY A 101 10.36 7.49 -9.48
N ASP A 102 10.41 7.96 -10.72
CA ASP A 102 9.26 8.21 -11.58
C ASP A 102 8.99 7.03 -12.53
N SER A 103 7.97 7.17 -13.38
CA SER A 103 7.60 6.16 -14.38
C SER A 103 8.75 5.83 -15.35
N GLU A 104 9.59 6.80 -15.70
CA GLU A 104 10.74 6.58 -16.58
C GLU A 104 11.81 5.73 -15.88
N THR A 105 12.10 6.06 -14.63
CA THR A 105 13.03 5.33 -13.76
C THR A 105 12.59 3.89 -13.57
N ILE A 106 11.31 3.67 -13.24
CA ILE A 106 10.73 2.33 -13.06
C ILE A 106 10.81 1.52 -14.35
N THR A 107 10.54 2.13 -15.50
CA THR A 107 10.60 1.46 -16.80
C THR A 107 12.02 1.00 -17.12
N LYS A 108 13.01 1.89 -17.00
CA LYS A 108 14.43 1.56 -17.23
C LYS A 108 14.94 0.49 -16.26
N TYR A 109 14.57 0.61 -14.97
CA TYR A 109 14.92 -0.37 -13.97
C TYR A 109 14.35 -1.76 -14.30
N ARG A 110 13.08 -1.82 -14.70
CA ARG A 110 12.42 -3.06 -15.10
C ARG A 110 13.12 -3.73 -16.29
N GLU A 111 13.46 -2.96 -17.33
CA GLU A 111 14.18 -3.48 -18.50
C GLU A 111 15.53 -4.07 -18.11
N ALA A 112 16.30 -3.35 -17.28
CA ALA A 112 17.58 -3.84 -16.77
C ALA A 112 17.43 -5.11 -15.92
N LEU A 113 16.39 -5.16 -15.08
CA LEU A 113 16.09 -6.29 -14.22
C LEU A 113 15.73 -7.54 -15.02
N ILE A 114 14.86 -7.39 -16.04
CA ILE A 114 14.49 -8.48 -16.95
C ILE A 114 15.75 -8.98 -17.67
N LEU A 115 16.54 -8.09 -18.27
CA LEU A 115 17.77 -8.45 -18.99
C LEU A 115 18.76 -9.22 -18.10
N TYR A 116 18.88 -8.83 -16.83
CA TYR A 116 19.71 -9.52 -15.86
C TYR A 116 19.17 -10.93 -15.57
N PHE A 117 17.89 -11.04 -15.20
CA PHE A 117 17.30 -12.32 -14.77
C PHE A 117 17.00 -13.29 -15.90
N THR A 118 16.88 -12.85 -17.16
CA THR A 118 16.78 -13.77 -18.31
C THR A 118 17.97 -14.73 -18.37
N LYS A 119 19.17 -14.31 -17.93
CA LYS A 119 20.37 -15.16 -17.88
C LYS A 119 20.27 -16.29 -16.84
N TYR A 120 19.44 -16.09 -15.82
CA TYR A 120 19.25 -16.99 -14.68
C TYR A 120 17.84 -17.58 -14.65
N GLN A 121 17.12 -17.58 -15.78
CA GLN A 121 15.71 -17.96 -15.83
C GLN A 121 15.45 -19.35 -15.25
N ASN A 122 16.40 -20.29 -15.43
CA ASN A 122 16.29 -21.64 -14.90
C ASN A 122 16.47 -21.73 -13.37
N ASP A 123 17.08 -20.72 -12.75
CA ASP A 123 17.31 -20.62 -11.31
C ASP A 123 16.16 -19.90 -10.59
N LEU A 124 15.22 -19.33 -11.34
CA LEU A 124 14.07 -18.62 -10.80
C LEU A 124 12.97 -19.58 -10.35
N SER A 125 12.28 -19.23 -9.27
CA SER A 125 11.01 -19.88 -8.92
C SER A 125 9.96 -19.62 -9.99
N GLU A 126 8.94 -20.48 -10.07
CA GLU A 126 7.82 -20.28 -11.00
C GLU A 126 7.14 -18.91 -10.80
N ASP A 127 7.00 -18.46 -9.56
CA ASP A 127 6.44 -17.14 -9.24
C ASP A 127 7.31 -15.99 -9.77
N SER A 128 8.63 -16.18 -9.87
CA SER A 128 9.58 -15.14 -10.31
C SER A 128 9.79 -15.14 -11.83
N LYS A 129 9.21 -16.10 -12.56
CA LYS A 129 9.23 -16.17 -14.03
C LYS A 129 8.05 -15.44 -14.69
N ASN A 130 7.00 -15.16 -13.90
CA ASN A 130 5.77 -14.47 -14.34
C ASN A 130 5.86 -12.95 -14.10
#